data_AF-A0A182R896-F1
#
_entry.id   AF-A0A182R896-F1
#
_cell.length_a   1.000
_cell.length_b   1.000
_cell.length_c   1.000
_cell.angle_alpha   90.00
_cell.angle_beta   90.00
_cell.angle_gamma   90.00
#
_symmetry.space_group_name_H-M   'P 1'
#
loop_
_entity.id
_entity.type
_entity.pdbx_description
1 polymer ?
#
loop_
_entity_poly.entity_id
_entity_poly.type
_entity_poly.pdbx_seq_one_letter_code
_entity_poly.pdbx_strand_id
1 'polypeptide(L)'
;MPIKVLSSDDWFEVVLVKQTTSSITFQWTFRNPLDVPYDLFKVEKCYSVKRDGWETVYWGAATTLTVRCLEQNLCYSFRASILHQPSDGADFQYAYQSPIFKASTLPNIPSTMGLYRAVKKCQPGLVKRLLFARPELVNVPVHGETFLYLAVRSNSLELVNALLDSGANIDLGVPETSVTPLHLAVYQRNLALVRHLIERGANVHAQNCVGMTVGHYAIDADDLILLKYVLTQGISPETRDRCQWTLIFRALYMRSSVDIVRHLLERKCRLKVKDRLRLTPLYYAQVSGQEEILRLLRRRLKI
;
A
#
# COMPACT_ATOMS: atom_id res chain seq x y z
N MET A 1 -18.19 31.98 -17.70
CA MET A 1 -17.55 31.83 -19.02
C MET A 1 -16.70 30.58 -19.01
N PRO A 2 -16.68 29.79 -20.11
CA PRO A 2 -15.86 28.58 -20.18
C PRO A 2 -14.37 28.93 -20.08
N ILE A 3 -13.62 28.12 -19.34
CA ILE A 3 -12.18 28.25 -19.15
C ILE A 3 -11.43 27.89 -20.44
N LYS A 4 -11.86 26.81 -21.12
CA LYS A 4 -11.18 26.27 -22.30
C LYS A 4 -12.06 25.28 -23.08
N VAL A 5 -11.98 25.27 -24.40
CA VAL A 5 -12.53 24.18 -25.24
C VAL A 5 -11.61 22.95 -25.16
N LEU A 6 -12.14 21.78 -24.79
CA LEU A 6 -11.38 20.55 -24.61
C LEU A 6 -11.44 19.62 -25.82
N SER A 7 -12.59 19.57 -26.49
CA SER A 7 -12.83 18.81 -27.70
C SER A 7 -13.97 19.49 -28.47
N SER A 8 -13.89 19.45 -29.80
CA SER A 8 -14.98 19.87 -30.67
C SER A 8 -14.93 19.02 -31.92
N ASP A 9 -16.07 18.44 -32.28
CA ASP A 9 -16.29 17.68 -33.50
C ASP A 9 -17.69 18.00 -34.07
N ASP A 10 -18.09 17.25 -35.09
CA ASP A 10 -19.37 17.43 -35.77
C ASP A 10 -20.58 17.09 -34.89
N TRP A 11 -20.39 16.30 -33.83
CA TRP A 11 -21.46 15.86 -32.93
C TRP A 11 -21.60 16.79 -31.73
N PHE A 12 -20.49 17.16 -31.10
CA PHE A 12 -20.52 18.03 -29.93
C PHE A 12 -19.27 18.89 -29.72
N GLU A 13 -19.43 19.91 -28.88
CA GLU A 13 -18.35 20.69 -28.29
C GLU A 13 -18.34 20.52 -26.77
N VAL A 14 -17.17 20.20 -26.20
CA VAL A 14 -16.95 20.14 -24.75
C VAL A 14 -16.10 21.30 -24.32
N VAL A 15 -16.66 22.07 -23.38
CA VAL A 15 -15.96 23.16 -22.72
C VAL A 15 -15.77 22.87 -21.24
N LEU A 16 -14.58 23.18 -20.76
CA LEU A 16 -14.23 23.18 -19.36
C LEU A 16 -14.83 24.42 -18.70
N VAL A 17 -15.71 24.24 -17.71
CA VAL A 17 -16.40 25.35 -17.03
C VAL A 17 -15.76 25.68 -15.70
N LYS A 18 -15.42 24.66 -14.91
CA LYS A 18 -14.86 24.84 -13.57
C LYS A 18 -13.88 23.73 -13.23
N GLN A 19 -12.78 24.09 -12.58
CA GLN A 19 -11.84 23.15 -11.97
C GLN A 19 -11.74 23.46 -10.49
N THR A 20 -11.83 22.43 -9.67
CA THR A 20 -11.52 22.51 -8.24
C THR A 20 -10.42 21.50 -7.90
N THR A 21 -10.10 21.38 -6.62
CA THR A 21 -9.18 20.37 -6.12
C THR A 21 -9.73 18.95 -6.26
N SER A 22 -11.06 18.75 -6.31
CA SER A 22 -11.68 17.41 -6.29
C SER A 22 -12.81 17.23 -7.30
N SER A 23 -13.04 18.22 -8.17
CA SER A 23 -14.08 18.14 -9.20
C SER A 23 -13.69 18.87 -10.47
N ILE A 24 -14.21 18.39 -11.59
CA ILE A 24 -14.13 19.06 -12.88
C ILE A 24 -15.55 19.18 -13.43
N THR A 25 -15.92 20.39 -13.86
CA THR A 25 -17.22 20.66 -14.48
C THR A 25 -17.04 20.91 -15.96
N PHE A 26 -17.79 20.15 -16.75
CA PHE A 26 -17.88 20.26 -18.19
C PHE A 26 -19.25 20.80 -18.59
N GLN A 27 -19.31 21.53 -19.68
CA GLN A 27 -20.53 21.85 -20.38
C GLN A 27 -20.39 21.37 -21.82
N TRP A 28 -21.47 20.79 -22.33
CA TRP A 28 -21.54 20.14 -23.63
C TRP A 28 -22.56 20.89 -24.48
N THR A 29 -22.18 21.17 -25.71
CA THR A 29 -23.06 21.75 -26.72
C THR A 29 -23.18 20.76 -27.87
N PHE A 30 -24.37 20.24 -28.12
CA PHE A 30 -24.62 19.33 -29.23
C PHE A 30 -24.91 20.15 -30.49
N ARG A 31 -24.15 19.91 -31.56
CA ARG A 31 -24.20 20.73 -32.78
C ARG A 31 -25.20 20.23 -33.80
N ASN A 32 -25.54 18.94 -33.75
CA ASN A 32 -26.59 18.36 -34.59
C ASN A 32 -27.86 18.22 -33.74
N PRO A 33 -28.99 18.87 -34.10
CA PRO A 33 -30.26 18.58 -33.48
C PRO A 33 -30.57 17.13 -33.79
N LEU A 34 -30.58 16.33 -32.74
CA LEU A 34 -30.83 14.92 -32.86
C LEU A 34 -32.30 14.73 -33.29
N ASP A 35 -32.53 14.42 -34.56
CA ASP A 35 -33.88 14.17 -35.15
C ASP A 35 -34.59 12.92 -34.56
N VAL A 36 -33.97 12.26 -33.58
CA VAL A 36 -34.47 11.12 -32.82
C VAL A 36 -34.23 11.44 -31.34
N PRO A 37 -35.13 11.10 -30.39
CA PRO A 37 -34.82 11.26 -28.97
C PRO A 37 -33.67 10.30 -28.60
N TYR A 38 -32.42 10.78 -28.58
CA TYR A 38 -31.32 10.01 -27.98
C TYR A 38 -31.40 10.29 -26.50
N ASP A 39 -31.97 9.34 -25.78
CA ASP A 39 -32.42 9.62 -24.42
C ASP A 39 -31.27 9.85 -23.43
N LEU A 40 -30.06 9.34 -23.67
CA LEU A 40 -28.99 9.38 -22.67
C LEU A 40 -27.60 9.40 -23.33
N PHE A 41 -26.67 10.12 -22.74
CA PHE A 41 -25.24 9.97 -23.03
C PHE A 41 -24.49 9.44 -21.81
N LYS A 42 -23.45 8.68 -22.10
CA LYS A 42 -22.54 8.08 -21.12
C LYS A 42 -21.23 8.84 -21.13
N VAL A 43 -20.77 9.31 -19.98
CA VAL A 43 -19.42 9.87 -19.84
C VAL A 43 -18.58 8.92 -19.01
N GLU A 44 -17.40 8.61 -19.54
CA GLU A 44 -16.44 7.73 -18.87
C GLU A 44 -15.15 8.49 -18.59
N LYS A 45 -14.52 8.19 -17.46
CA LYS A 45 -13.19 8.68 -17.10
C LYS A 45 -12.20 7.54 -17.06
N CYS A 46 -10.94 7.85 -17.34
CA CYS A 46 -9.82 6.96 -17.10
C CYS A 46 -8.61 7.76 -16.64
N TYR A 47 -7.87 7.22 -15.68
CA TYR A 47 -6.61 7.81 -15.24
C TYR A 47 -5.46 7.59 -16.24
N SER A 48 -5.45 6.41 -16.88
CA SER A 48 -4.40 6.03 -17.83
C SER A 48 -5.00 5.15 -18.91
N VAL A 49 -5.10 5.68 -20.13
CA VAL A 49 -5.64 4.98 -21.31
C VAL A 49 -4.93 3.65 -21.61
N LYS A 50 -3.70 3.45 -21.11
CA LYS A 50 -2.94 2.18 -21.27
C LYS A 50 -3.40 1.03 -20.38
N ARG A 51 -4.22 1.30 -19.36
CA ARG A 51 -4.83 0.28 -18.49
C ARG A 51 -6.32 0.41 -18.74
N ASP A 52 -6.92 -0.59 -19.38
CA ASP A 52 -8.27 -0.59 -19.97
C ASP A 52 -9.44 -0.48 -18.94
N GLY A 53 -9.30 0.38 -17.93
CA GLY A 53 -10.25 0.61 -16.85
C GLY A 53 -10.95 1.96 -17.01
N TRP A 54 -11.84 2.06 -18.00
CA TRP A 54 -12.77 3.18 -18.10
C TRP A 54 -13.89 3.04 -17.07
N GLU A 55 -14.12 4.09 -16.30
CA GLU A 55 -15.15 4.14 -15.26
C GLU A 55 -16.26 5.08 -15.71
N THR A 56 -17.50 4.61 -15.66
CA THR A 56 -18.67 5.45 -15.97
C THR A 56 -18.88 6.46 -14.85
N VAL A 57 -18.83 7.75 -15.18
CA VAL A 57 -19.04 8.85 -14.22
C VAL A 57 -20.38 9.53 -14.37
N TYR A 58 -21.05 9.31 -15.50
CA TYR A 58 -22.35 9.89 -15.77
C TYR A 58 -23.13 9.08 -16.81
N TRP A 59 -24.44 9.08 -16.62
CA TRP A 59 -25.42 8.52 -17.54
C TRP A 59 -26.70 9.38 -17.45
N GLY A 60 -27.05 10.11 -18.52
CA GLY A 60 -28.14 11.10 -18.45
C GLY A 60 -28.20 12.04 -19.66
N ALA A 61 -29.04 13.07 -19.57
CA ALA A 61 -29.26 14.07 -20.63
C ALA A 61 -28.77 15.50 -20.27
N ALA A 62 -28.04 15.69 -19.15
CA ALA A 62 -27.69 17.03 -18.67
C ALA A 62 -26.54 17.69 -19.44
N THR A 63 -26.79 18.83 -20.07
CA THR A 63 -25.76 19.60 -20.80
C THR A 63 -24.62 20.12 -19.92
N THR A 64 -24.73 20.06 -18.59
CA THR A 64 -23.65 20.37 -17.65
C THR A 64 -23.41 19.20 -16.70
N LEU A 65 -22.16 18.74 -16.64
CA LEU A 65 -21.75 17.62 -15.80
C LEU A 65 -20.62 18.06 -14.86
N THR A 66 -20.81 17.85 -13.55
CA THR A 66 -19.71 17.95 -12.58
C THR A 66 -19.27 16.56 -12.15
N VAL A 67 -18.09 16.15 -12.61
CA VAL A 67 -17.45 14.93 -12.13
C VAL A 67 -16.78 15.24 -10.79
N ARG A 68 -17.24 14.59 -9.72
CA ARG A 68 -16.77 14.77 -8.34
C ARG A 68 -15.84 13.62 -7.92
N CYS A 69 -15.29 13.72 -6.71
CA CYS A 69 -14.43 12.70 -6.12
C CYS A 69 -13.18 12.38 -6.96
N LEU A 70 -12.67 13.38 -7.69
CA LEU A 70 -11.41 13.28 -8.43
C LEU A 70 -10.24 13.51 -7.47
N GLU A 71 -9.14 12.82 -7.69
CA GLU A 71 -7.91 13.08 -6.95
C GLU A 71 -7.32 14.42 -7.39
N GLN A 72 -6.72 15.10 -6.42
CA GLN A 72 -6.09 16.39 -6.60
C GLN A 72 -4.90 16.31 -7.56
N ASN A 73 -4.66 17.38 -8.32
CA ASN A 73 -3.55 17.53 -9.27
C ASN A 73 -3.31 16.31 -10.18
N LEU A 74 -4.38 15.59 -10.53
CA LEU A 74 -4.34 14.54 -11.54
C LEU A 74 -4.98 15.01 -12.84
N CYS A 75 -4.40 14.53 -13.94
CA CYS A 75 -4.95 14.65 -15.27
C CYS A 75 -5.68 13.35 -15.61
N TYR A 76 -6.92 13.49 -16.04
CA TYR A 76 -7.80 12.40 -16.44
C TYR A 76 -8.08 12.49 -17.93
N SER A 77 -8.18 11.32 -18.56
CA SER A 77 -8.77 11.18 -19.89
C SER A 77 -10.27 10.95 -19.75
N PHE A 78 -11.04 11.57 -20.61
CA PHE A 78 -12.49 11.43 -20.68
C PHE A 78 -12.90 11.11 -22.11
N ARG A 79 -14.03 10.41 -22.23
CA ARG A 79 -14.75 10.22 -23.49
C ARG A 79 -16.24 10.25 -23.22
N ALA A 80 -17.01 10.69 -24.20
CA ALA A 80 -18.46 10.61 -24.17
C ALA A 80 -18.96 9.69 -25.27
N SER A 81 -20.01 8.95 -24.96
CA SER A 81 -20.69 8.07 -25.88
C SER A 81 -22.17 8.43 -25.94
N ILE A 82 -22.67 8.59 -27.15
CA ILE A 82 -24.09 8.78 -27.42
C ILE A 82 -24.71 7.40 -27.56
N LEU A 83 -25.82 7.19 -26.85
CA LEU A 83 -26.53 5.93 -26.85
C LEU A 83 -27.89 6.10 -27.49
N HIS A 84 -28.30 5.08 -28.23
CA HIS A 84 -29.60 5.01 -28.84
C HIS A 84 -30.37 3.84 -28.22
N GLN A 85 -31.60 4.09 -27.79
CA GLN A 85 -32.53 3.04 -27.42
C GLN A 85 -33.42 2.74 -28.64
N PRO A 86 -33.35 1.52 -29.21
CA PRO A 86 -34.25 1.12 -30.28
C PRO A 86 -35.71 1.19 -29.81
N SER A 87 -36.60 1.55 -30.72
CA SER A 87 -38.07 1.61 -30.53
C SER A 87 -38.69 0.33 -29.97
N ASP A 88 -37.95 -0.77 -30.08
CA ASP A 88 -38.31 -2.14 -29.77
C ASP A 88 -38.15 -2.46 -28.27
N GLY A 89 -37.67 -1.49 -27.48
CA GLY A 89 -37.39 -1.64 -26.05
C GLY A 89 -36.11 -2.41 -25.72
N ALA A 90 -35.25 -2.63 -26.72
CA ALA A 90 -33.97 -3.33 -26.57
C ALA A 90 -32.92 -2.50 -25.79
N ASP A 91 -31.83 -3.16 -25.40
CA ASP A 91 -30.70 -2.53 -24.70
C ASP A 91 -30.08 -1.37 -25.50
N PHE A 92 -29.56 -0.37 -24.77
CA PHE A 92 -28.90 0.79 -25.36
C PHE A 92 -27.72 0.40 -26.26
N GLN A 93 -27.70 0.94 -27.48
CA GLN A 93 -26.62 0.75 -28.45
C GLN A 93 -25.76 2.00 -28.59
N TYR A 94 -24.45 1.83 -28.81
CA TYR A 94 -23.52 2.94 -29.02
C TYR A 94 -23.71 3.52 -30.43
N ALA A 95 -24.22 4.76 -30.51
CA ALA A 95 -24.37 5.48 -31.77
C ALA A 95 -23.10 6.23 -32.15
N TYR A 96 -22.42 6.83 -31.17
CA TYR A 96 -21.19 7.59 -31.38
C TYR A 96 -20.29 7.54 -30.14
N GLN A 97 -18.98 7.64 -30.35
CA GLN A 97 -18.00 7.82 -29.28
C GLN A 97 -17.02 8.92 -29.68
N SER A 98 -16.81 9.85 -28.74
CA SER A 98 -15.95 11.00 -28.95
C SER A 98 -14.47 10.65 -29.00
N PRO A 99 -13.64 11.54 -29.58
CA PRO A 99 -12.22 11.57 -29.28
C PRO A 99 -11.97 11.66 -27.77
N ILE A 100 -10.85 11.10 -27.34
CA ILE A 100 -10.41 11.20 -25.95
C ILE A 100 -9.91 12.62 -25.70
N PHE A 101 -10.51 13.30 -24.72
CA PHE A 101 -10.05 14.61 -24.27
C PHE A 101 -9.53 14.55 -22.83
N LYS A 102 -8.70 15.51 -22.46
CA LYS A 102 -8.01 15.53 -21.15
C LYS A 102 -8.39 16.74 -20.33
N ALA A 103 -8.61 16.54 -19.04
CA ALA A 103 -8.78 17.61 -18.08
C ALA A 103 -8.13 17.23 -16.75
N SER A 104 -7.58 18.23 -16.05
CA SER A 104 -7.01 18.05 -14.73
C SER A 104 -7.85 18.73 -13.66
N THR A 105 -7.81 18.21 -12.43
CA THR A 105 -8.13 19.04 -11.26
C THR A 105 -7.12 20.18 -11.14
N LEU A 106 -7.35 21.16 -10.26
CA LEU A 106 -6.46 22.32 -10.09
C LEU A 106 -4.98 21.91 -10.08
N PRO A 107 -4.16 22.45 -11.00
CA PRO A 107 -2.75 22.09 -11.12
C PRO A 107 -1.94 22.63 -9.94
N ASN A 108 -0.75 22.06 -9.70
CA ASN A 108 0.25 22.53 -8.73
C ASN A 108 -0.11 22.34 -7.25
N ILE A 109 -1.12 21.51 -6.95
CA ILE A 109 -1.43 21.11 -5.59
C ILE A 109 -0.82 19.72 -5.34
N PRO A 110 0.00 19.48 -4.30
CA PRO A 110 0.49 18.13 -4.03
C PRO A 110 -0.68 17.14 -3.88
N SER A 111 -0.58 15.99 -4.53
CA SER A 111 -1.53 14.90 -4.39
C SER A 111 -0.85 13.66 -3.84
N THR A 112 -1.63 12.81 -3.19
CA THR A 112 -1.15 11.55 -2.63
C THR A 112 -0.48 10.69 -3.70
N MET A 113 -1.00 10.68 -4.93
CA MET A 113 -0.42 9.97 -6.08
C MET A 113 0.86 10.62 -6.63
N GLY A 114 0.93 11.96 -6.63
CA GLY A 114 2.15 12.69 -6.99
C GLY A 114 3.29 12.40 -6.00
N LEU A 115 2.97 12.42 -4.70
CA LEU A 115 3.89 12.07 -3.63
C LEU A 115 4.30 10.59 -3.72
N TYR A 116 3.36 9.67 -3.97
CA TYR A 116 3.65 8.25 -4.22
C TYR A 116 4.66 8.06 -5.34
N ARG A 117 4.50 8.76 -6.47
CA ARG A 117 5.45 8.68 -7.59
C ARG A 117 6.82 9.20 -7.22
N ALA A 118 6.90 10.31 -6.46
CA ALA A 118 8.17 10.86 -5.98
C ALA A 118 8.91 9.86 -5.05
N VAL A 119 8.18 9.21 -4.13
CA VAL A 119 8.71 8.16 -3.24
C VAL A 119 9.17 6.94 -4.06
N LYS A 120 8.34 6.44 -4.98
CA LYS A 120 8.68 5.29 -5.85
C LYS A 120 9.87 5.53 -6.77
N LYS A 121 10.12 6.78 -7.14
CA LYS A 121 11.28 7.18 -7.94
C LYS A 121 12.49 7.59 -7.09
N CYS A 122 12.41 7.42 -5.77
CA CYS A 122 13.46 7.77 -4.81
C CYS A 122 13.93 9.24 -4.96
N GLN A 123 12.98 10.19 -4.96
CA GLN A 123 13.25 11.62 -5.10
C GLN A 123 13.02 12.36 -3.77
N PRO A 124 13.94 12.26 -2.78
CA PRO A 124 13.74 12.80 -1.44
C PRO A 124 13.54 14.32 -1.42
N GLY A 125 14.24 15.08 -2.27
CA GLY A 125 14.05 16.54 -2.38
C GLY A 125 12.66 16.92 -2.91
N LEU A 126 12.08 16.13 -3.83
CA LEU A 126 10.70 16.36 -4.28
C LEU A 126 9.71 15.99 -3.18
N VAL A 127 9.94 14.88 -2.46
CA VAL A 127 9.11 14.45 -1.32
C VAL A 127 9.05 15.55 -0.25
N LYS A 128 10.19 16.11 0.17
CA LYS A 128 10.25 17.21 1.14
C LYS A 128 9.44 18.43 0.69
N ARG A 129 9.59 18.84 -0.58
CA ARG A 129 8.83 20.00 -1.12
C ARG A 129 7.32 19.73 -1.16
N LEU A 130 6.90 18.54 -1.56
CA LEU A 130 5.48 18.17 -1.63
C LEU A 130 4.85 18.12 -0.22
N LEU A 131 5.58 17.59 0.76
CA LEU A 131 5.11 17.51 2.15
C LEU A 131 5.19 18.84 2.89
N PHE A 132 6.13 19.73 2.54
CA PHE A 132 6.13 21.10 3.05
C PHE A 132 4.85 21.83 2.65
N ALA A 133 4.39 21.66 1.41
CA ALA A 133 3.16 22.27 0.93
C ALA A 133 1.90 21.59 1.49
N ARG A 134 1.95 20.28 1.79
CA ARG A 134 0.84 19.50 2.36
C ARG A 134 1.29 18.42 3.34
N PRO A 135 1.52 18.80 4.62
CA PRO A 135 1.99 17.86 5.64
C PRO A 135 0.99 16.74 5.94
N GLU A 136 -0.32 16.99 5.76
CA GLU A 136 -1.39 16.04 6.03
C GLU A 136 -1.30 14.74 5.21
N LEU A 137 -0.56 14.76 4.09
CA LEU A 137 -0.40 13.60 3.22
C LEU A 137 0.59 12.56 3.76
N VAL A 138 1.51 12.92 4.67
CA VAL A 138 2.68 12.09 5.01
C VAL A 138 2.34 10.67 5.50
N ASN A 139 1.18 10.51 6.15
CA ASN A 139 0.71 9.24 6.73
C ASN A 139 -0.42 8.58 5.92
N VAL A 140 -0.82 9.15 4.79
CA VAL A 140 -1.90 8.59 3.96
C VAL A 140 -1.38 7.34 3.24
N PRO A 141 -2.02 6.17 3.42
CA PRO A 141 -1.64 4.97 2.70
C PRO A 141 -2.04 5.06 1.22
N VAL A 142 -1.19 4.53 0.35
CA VAL A 142 -1.43 4.41 -1.10
C VAL A 142 -1.20 2.97 -1.51
N HIS A 143 -2.17 2.35 -2.18
CA HIS A 143 -2.12 0.93 -2.54
C HIS A 143 -1.83 0.01 -1.33
N GLY A 144 -2.39 0.34 -0.17
CA GLY A 144 -2.19 -0.42 1.07
C GLY A 144 -0.86 -0.17 1.79
N GLU A 145 0.01 0.71 1.30
CA GLU A 145 1.33 0.98 1.91
C GLU A 145 1.48 2.46 2.29
N THR A 146 2.11 2.76 3.43
CA THR A 146 2.50 4.14 3.79
C THR A 146 3.74 4.57 3.02
N PHE A 147 3.97 5.88 2.88
CA PHE A 147 5.18 6.37 2.21
C PHE A 147 6.46 5.92 2.91
N LEU A 148 6.46 5.87 4.24
CA LEU A 148 7.62 5.39 5.00
C LEU A 148 7.87 3.90 4.74
N TYR A 149 6.82 3.08 4.69
CA TYR A 149 6.95 1.66 4.34
C TYR A 149 7.54 1.48 2.93
N LEU A 150 7.10 2.29 1.96
CA LEU A 150 7.66 2.30 0.60
C LEU A 150 9.15 2.66 0.58
N ALA A 151 9.58 3.62 1.41
CA ALA A 151 10.97 4.05 1.50
C ALA A 151 11.88 3.01 2.16
N VAL A 152 11.37 2.32 3.19
CA VAL A 152 12.05 1.15 3.77
C VAL A 152 12.17 0.06 2.70
N ARG A 153 11.09 -0.22 1.96
CA ARG A 153 11.07 -1.23 0.91
C ARG A 153 12.09 -0.97 -0.20
N SER A 154 12.31 0.29 -0.57
CA SER A 154 13.34 0.69 -1.55
C SER A 154 14.74 0.75 -0.96
N ASN A 155 14.90 0.47 0.33
CA ASN A 155 16.14 0.49 1.06
C ASN A 155 16.88 1.84 1.01
N SER A 156 16.13 2.95 0.87
CA SER A 156 16.69 4.29 0.71
C SER A 156 16.69 5.03 2.05
N LEU A 157 17.84 5.05 2.73
CA LEU A 157 17.99 5.75 4.02
C LEU A 157 17.70 7.25 3.91
N GLU A 158 18.11 7.87 2.80
CA GLU A 158 17.84 9.29 2.52
C GLU A 158 16.33 9.56 2.44
N LEU A 159 15.58 8.68 1.77
CA LEU A 159 14.13 8.80 1.65
C LEU A 159 13.41 8.52 2.96
N VAL A 160 13.90 7.54 3.74
CA VAL A 160 13.42 7.28 5.11
C VAL A 160 13.59 8.52 5.97
N ASN A 161 14.77 9.15 5.96
CA ASN A 161 15.01 10.40 6.69
C ASN A 161 14.10 11.52 6.19
N ALA A 162 13.98 11.71 4.87
CA ALA A 162 13.12 12.74 4.31
C ALA A 162 11.66 12.63 4.80
N LEU A 163 11.13 11.42 4.91
CA LEU A 163 9.77 11.17 5.37
C LEU A 163 9.64 11.32 6.90
N LEU A 164 10.58 10.79 7.67
CA LEU A 164 10.59 10.93 9.13
C LEU A 164 10.76 12.40 9.56
N ASP A 165 11.61 13.16 8.88
CA ASP A 165 11.80 14.60 9.10
C ASP A 165 10.53 15.39 8.74
N SER A 166 9.71 14.85 7.83
CA SER A 166 8.41 15.44 7.43
C SER A 166 7.24 14.96 8.30
N GLY A 167 7.49 14.28 9.42
CA GLY A 167 6.45 13.85 10.37
C GLY A 167 5.78 12.51 10.05
N ALA A 168 6.42 11.65 9.25
CA ALA A 168 5.94 10.28 9.06
C ALA A 168 5.92 9.53 10.40
N ASN A 169 4.79 8.88 10.71
CA ASN A 169 4.67 8.04 11.88
C ASN A 169 5.47 6.75 11.66
N ILE A 170 6.54 6.57 12.45
CA ILE A 170 7.48 5.46 12.32
C ILE A 170 6.87 4.08 12.60
N ASP A 171 5.82 4.04 13.41
CA ASP A 171 5.12 2.81 13.80
C ASP A 171 3.83 2.59 13.01
N LEU A 172 3.52 3.47 12.05
CA LEU A 172 2.31 3.31 11.23
C LEU A 172 2.47 2.11 10.30
N GLY A 173 1.84 1.01 10.70
CA GLY A 173 1.78 -0.21 9.92
C GLY A 173 0.87 -0.10 8.69
N VAL A 174 1.09 -0.99 7.74
CA VAL A 174 0.19 -1.15 6.61
C VAL A 174 -1.22 -1.53 7.09
N PRO A 175 -2.31 -0.99 6.52
CA PRO A 175 -3.66 -1.15 7.10
C PRO A 175 -4.14 -2.60 7.26
N GLU A 176 -3.84 -3.49 6.31
CA GLU A 176 -4.36 -4.86 6.29
C GLU A 176 -3.65 -5.81 7.27
N THR A 177 -2.34 -5.62 7.44
CA THR A 177 -1.51 -6.57 8.21
C THR A 177 -0.89 -5.95 9.45
N SER A 178 -1.02 -4.64 9.65
CA SER A 178 -0.36 -3.89 10.72
C SER A 178 1.17 -4.08 10.75
N VAL A 179 1.78 -4.48 9.62
CA VAL A 179 3.23 -4.63 9.50
C VAL A 179 3.85 -3.24 9.43
N THR A 180 4.66 -2.91 10.45
CA THR A 180 5.36 -1.62 10.55
C THR A 180 6.59 -1.57 9.65
N PRO A 181 7.11 -0.37 9.34
CA PRO A 181 8.40 -0.20 8.68
C PRO A 181 9.54 -1.01 9.32
N LEU A 182 9.58 -1.12 10.66
CA LEU A 182 10.59 -1.88 11.37
C LEU A 182 10.52 -3.39 11.08
N HIS A 183 9.32 -3.98 11.03
CA HIS A 183 9.14 -5.38 10.64
C HIS A 183 9.69 -5.65 9.24
N LEU A 184 9.39 -4.77 8.28
CA LEU A 184 9.89 -4.91 6.92
C LEU A 184 11.43 -4.81 6.86
N ALA A 185 12.02 -3.83 7.55
CA ALA A 185 13.47 -3.67 7.58
C ALA A 185 14.20 -4.92 8.11
N VAL A 186 13.63 -5.57 9.14
CA VAL A 186 14.14 -6.84 9.68
C VAL A 186 13.98 -7.96 8.66
N TYR A 187 12.83 -8.09 8.01
CA TYR A 187 12.61 -9.10 6.97
C TYR A 187 13.58 -8.96 5.79
N GLN A 188 13.91 -7.72 5.41
CA GLN A 188 14.88 -7.40 4.35
C GLN A 188 16.34 -7.62 4.76
N ARG A 189 16.59 -8.02 6.01
CA ARG A 189 17.92 -8.30 6.55
C ARG A 189 18.87 -7.10 6.56
N ASN A 190 18.33 -5.88 6.56
CA ASN A 190 19.15 -4.68 6.61
C ASN A 190 19.34 -4.20 8.06
N LEU A 191 20.39 -4.70 8.71
CA LEU A 191 20.73 -4.32 10.08
C LEU A 191 20.98 -2.81 10.26
N ALA A 192 21.58 -2.14 9.27
CA ALA A 192 21.83 -0.70 9.35
C ALA A 192 20.51 0.10 9.37
N LEU A 193 19.56 -0.28 8.51
CA LEU A 193 18.24 0.35 8.49
C LEU A 193 17.43 0.02 9.75
N VAL A 194 17.53 -1.21 10.27
CA VAL A 194 16.89 -1.60 11.53
C VAL A 194 17.42 -0.78 12.70
N ARG A 195 18.75 -0.63 12.82
CA ARG A 195 19.38 0.23 13.84
C ARG A 195 18.86 1.66 13.73
N HIS A 196 18.90 2.21 12.53
CA HIS A 196 18.46 3.57 12.27
C HIS A 196 16.99 3.81 12.65
N LEU A 197 16.09 2.89 12.30
CA LEU A 197 14.67 3.02 12.68
C LEU A 197 14.47 2.96 14.20
N ILE A 198 15.18 2.08 14.90
CA ILE A 198 15.12 1.99 16.37
C ILE A 198 15.69 3.25 17.02
N GLU A 199 16.81 3.78 16.52
CA GLU A 199 17.40 5.05 16.97
C GLU A 199 16.46 6.24 16.73
N ARG A 200 15.66 6.21 15.66
CA ARG A 200 14.61 7.20 15.37
C ARG A 200 13.33 6.98 16.19
N GLY A 201 13.30 5.99 17.09
CA GLY A 201 12.21 5.77 18.05
C GLY A 201 11.18 4.73 17.62
N ALA A 202 11.47 3.86 16.65
CA ALA A 202 10.55 2.79 16.28
C ALA A 202 10.28 1.83 17.44
N ASN A 203 9.02 1.47 17.67
CA ASN A 203 8.62 0.54 18.71
C ASN A 203 9.03 -0.91 18.36
N VAL A 204 10.09 -1.38 19.01
CA VAL A 204 10.61 -2.75 18.86
C VAL A 204 9.62 -3.84 19.34
N HIS A 205 8.64 -3.48 20.17
CA HIS A 205 7.60 -4.37 20.66
C HIS A 205 6.31 -4.33 19.84
N ALA A 206 6.27 -3.56 18.75
CA ALA A 206 5.11 -3.52 17.87
C ALA A 206 4.75 -4.94 17.40
N GLN A 207 3.44 -5.22 17.32
CA GLN A 207 2.90 -6.49 16.85
C GLN A 207 2.06 -6.25 15.60
N ASN A 208 2.22 -7.11 14.62
CA ASN A 208 1.35 -7.11 13.44
C ASN A 208 -0.02 -7.75 13.74
N CYS A 209 -0.89 -7.86 12.73
CA CYS A 209 -2.24 -8.40 12.88
C CYS A 209 -2.29 -9.90 13.26
N VAL A 210 -1.17 -10.62 13.26
CA VAL A 210 -1.07 -12.01 13.76
C VAL A 210 -0.25 -12.10 15.06
N GLY A 211 0.05 -10.96 15.70
CA GLY A 211 0.78 -10.91 16.96
C GLY A 211 2.30 -11.09 16.82
N MET A 212 2.81 -11.19 15.60
CA MET A 212 4.24 -11.33 15.37
C MET A 212 4.95 -10.00 15.64
N THR A 213 6.03 -10.08 16.41
CA THR A 213 6.99 -8.99 16.65
C THR A 213 8.17 -9.07 15.68
N VAL A 214 9.04 -8.07 15.68
CA VAL A 214 10.27 -8.09 14.87
C VAL A 214 11.21 -9.24 15.22
N GLY A 215 11.12 -9.81 16.44
CA GLY A 215 11.83 -11.05 16.80
C GLY A 215 11.36 -12.28 16.03
N HIS A 216 10.06 -12.36 15.71
CA HIS A 216 9.52 -13.42 14.84
C HIS A 216 10.00 -13.22 13.39
N TYR A 217 9.98 -11.98 12.91
CA TYR A 217 10.48 -11.65 11.57
C TYR A 217 11.97 -11.91 11.39
N ALA A 218 12.80 -11.71 12.43
CA ALA A 218 14.22 -12.06 12.37
C ALA A 218 14.46 -13.57 12.20
N ILE A 219 13.56 -14.39 12.74
CA ILE A 219 13.58 -15.85 12.57
C ILE A 219 13.09 -16.25 11.17
N ASP A 220 12.03 -15.62 10.68
CA ASP A 220 11.53 -15.83 9.31
C ASP A 220 12.56 -15.43 8.25
N ALA A 221 13.37 -14.41 8.54
CA ALA A 221 14.49 -13.99 7.70
C ALA A 221 15.75 -14.87 7.82
N ASP A 222 15.74 -15.83 8.76
CA ASP A 222 16.86 -16.70 9.12
C ASP A 222 18.19 -15.94 9.35
N ASP A 223 18.11 -14.80 10.04
CA ASP A 223 19.27 -13.93 10.28
C ASP A 223 19.62 -13.87 11.77
N LEU A 224 20.63 -14.68 12.17
CA LEU A 224 21.09 -14.76 13.56
C LEU A 224 21.60 -13.41 14.10
N ILE A 225 22.26 -12.60 13.26
CA ILE A 225 22.84 -11.32 13.69
C ILE A 225 21.72 -10.36 14.04
N LEU A 226 20.69 -10.27 13.19
CA LEU A 226 19.50 -9.50 13.46
C LEU A 226 18.73 -10.02 14.67
N LEU A 227 18.54 -11.32 14.79
CA LEU A 227 17.88 -11.91 15.95
C LEU A 227 18.62 -11.54 17.25
N LYS A 228 19.95 -11.69 17.28
CA LYS A 228 20.77 -11.28 18.42
C LYS A 228 20.55 -9.81 18.75
N TYR A 229 20.60 -8.94 17.74
CA TYR A 229 20.42 -7.50 17.90
C TYR A 229 19.03 -7.15 18.45
N VAL A 230 17.94 -7.62 17.86
CA VAL A 230 16.59 -7.29 18.34
C VAL A 230 16.32 -7.83 19.74
N LEU A 231 16.93 -8.97 20.10
CA LEU A 231 16.89 -9.50 21.47
C LEU A 231 17.73 -8.70 22.47
N THR A 232 18.71 -7.87 22.05
CA THR A 232 19.37 -6.90 22.95
C THR A 232 18.53 -5.64 23.16
N GLN A 233 17.58 -5.36 22.25
CA GLN A 233 16.64 -4.24 22.36
C GLN A 233 15.44 -4.55 23.29
N GLY A 234 15.50 -5.63 24.08
CA GLY A 234 14.49 -5.96 25.09
C GLY A 234 13.42 -6.96 24.63
N ILE A 235 13.47 -7.48 23.40
CA ILE A 235 12.55 -8.56 22.99
C ILE A 235 12.85 -9.81 23.81
N SER A 236 11.83 -10.32 24.49
CA SER A 236 11.92 -11.60 25.19
C SER A 236 11.87 -12.76 24.20
N PRO A 237 12.72 -13.79 24.34
CA PRO A 237 12.59 -15.00 23.53
C PRO A 237 11.30 -15.80 23.82
N GLU A 238 10.60 -15.46 24.93
CA GLU A 238 9.30 -16.01 25.30
C GLU A 238 8.11 -15.21 24.73
N THR A 239 8.37 -14.18 23.91
CA THR A 239 7.32 -13.42 23.23
C THR A 239 6.47 -14.38 22.38
N ARG A 240 5.15 -14.22 22.44
CA ARG A 240 4.20 -15.10 21.74
C ARG A 240 3.45 -14.34 20.66
N ASP A 241 3.27 -14.99 19.52
CA ASP A 241 2.31 -14.56 18.50
C ASP A 241 0.86 -14.95 18.88
N ARG A 242 -0.11 -14.67 18.00
CA ARG A 242 -1.51 -15.06 18.25
C ARG A 242 -1.69 -16.57 18.33
N CYS A 243 -0.84 -17.39 17.70
CA CYS A 243 -0.86 -18.85 17.80
C CYS A 243 -0.27 -19.39 19.12
N GLN A 244 0.13 -18.51 20.04
CA GLN A 244 0.87 -18.84 21.27
C GLN A 244 2.27 -19.40 20.98
N TRP A 245 2.78 -19.23 19.76
CA TRP A 245 4.12 -19.67 19.41
C TRP A 245 5.14 -18.68 19.96
N THR A 246 6.01 -19.17 20.83
CA THR A 246 7.25 -18.49 21.20
C THR A 246 8.24 -18.47 20.04
N LEU A 247 9.30 -17.67 20.14
CA LEU A 247 10.37 -17.63 19.12
C LEU A 247 10.94 -19.01 18.77
N ILE A 248 11.12 -19.90 19.77
CA ILE A 248 11.60 -21.26 19.51
C ILE A 248 10.59 -22.12 18.72
N PHE A 249 9.29 -21.95 18.92
CA PHE A 249 8.28 -22.64 18.11
C PHE A 249 8.36 -22.18 16.66
N ARG A 250 8.45 -20.87 16.44
CA ARG A 250 8.58 -20.28 15.10
C ARG A 250 9.83 -20.80 14.39
N ALA A 251 10.99 -20.80 15.07
CA ALA A 251 12.24 -21.26 14.49
C ALA A 251 12.19 -22.74 14.07
N LEU A 252 11.55 -23.59 14.89
CA LEU A 252 11.40 -25.02 14.58
C LEU A 252 10.41 -25.25 13.43
N TYR A 253 9.29 -24.53 13.41
CA TYR A 253 8.29 -24.63 12.35
C TYR A 253 8.82 -24.13 11.01
N MET A 254 9.50 -22.98 11.00
CA MET A 254 10.09 -22.36 9.82
C MET A 254 11.37 -23.06 9.35
N ARG A 255 11.85 -24.08 10.08
CA ARG A 255 13.08 -24.82 9.78
C ARG A 255 14.31 -23.91 9.71
N SER A 256 14.37 -22.90 10.57
CA SER A 256 15.49 -21.96 10.66
C SER A 256 16.82 -22.66 10.96
N SER A 257 17.91 -21.95 10.74
CA SER A 257 19.28 -22.41 11.01
C SER A 257 19.49 -22.95 12.43
N VAL A 258 20.37 -23.95 12.55
CA VAL A 258 20.73 -24.56 13.83
C VAL A 258 21.29 -23.51 14.80
N ASP A 259 21.98 -22.49 14.29
CA ASP A 259 22.56 -21.42 15.11
C ASP A 259 21.50 -20.54 15.76
N ILE A 260 20.39 -20.23 15.08
CA ILE A 260 19.25 -19.53 15.68
C ILE A 260 18.67 -20.35 16.83
N VAL A 261 18.43 -21.64 16.59
CA VAL A 261 17.86 -22.53 17.62
C VAL A 261 18.82 -22.69 18.79
N ARG A 262 20.13 -22.87 18.53
CA ARG A 262 21.17 -22.92 19.57
C ARG A 262 21.18 -21.64 20.40
N HIS A 263 21.13 -20.48 19.76
CA HIS A 263 21.12 -19.20 20.46
C HIS A 263 19.86 -19.01 21.34
N LEU A 264 18.69 -19.43 20.87
CA LEU A 264 17.48 -19.42 21.69
C LEU A 264 17.61 -20.38 22.90
N LEU A 265 18.18 -21.57 22.71
CA LEU A 265 18.43 -22.53 23.80
C LEU A 265 19.40 -22.01 24.86
N GLU A 266 20.44 -21.27 24.44
CA GLU A 266 21.40 -20.59 25.34
C GLU A 266 20.70 -19.55 26.22
N ARG A 267 19.69 -18.85 25.68
CA ARG A 267 18.85 -17.89 26.43
C ARG A 267 17.82 -18.55 27.36
N LYS A 268 17.91 -19.87 27.59
CA LYS A 268 17.08 -20.64 28.53
C LYS A 268 15.57 -20.58 28.22
N CYS A 269 15.20 -20.57 26.93
CA CYS A 269 13.80 -20.67 26.51
C CYS A 269 13.11 -21.88 27.13
N ARG A 270 11.82 -21.74 27.46
CA ARG A 270 10.99 -22.82 27.96
C ARG A 270 10.69 -23.79 26.83
N LEU A 271 11.02 -25.07 27.04
CA LEU A 271 10.80 -26.13 26.04
C LEU A 271 9.61 -27.05 26.34
N LYS A 272 8.99 -26.89 27.52
CA LYS A 272 7.79 -27.65 27.94
C LYS A 272 6.50 -26.89 27.72
N VAL A 273 6.58 -25.70 27.12
CA VAL A 273 5.41 -24.89 26.75
C VAL A 273 4.63 -25.60 25.64
N LYS A 274 3.33 -25.32 25.60
CA LYS A 274 2.41 -25.87 24.61
C LYS A 274 1.80 -24.75 23.80
N ASP A 275 1.63 -24.99 22.51
CA ASP A 275 0.88 -24.08 21.63
C ASP A 275 -0.65 -24.32 21.76
N ARG A 276 -1.44 -23.66 20.91
CA ARG A 276 -2.90 -23.84 20.86
C ARG A 276 -3.34 -25.28 20.55
N LEU A 277 -2.54 -26.05 19.83
CA LEU A 277 -2.80 -27.46 19.51
C LEU A 277 -2.26 -28.42 20.58
N ARG A 278 -1.79 -27.88 21.71
CA ARG A 278 -1.16 -28.63 22.81
C ARG A 278 0.15 -29.32 22.42
N LEU A 279 0.77 -28.91 21.31
CA LEU A 279 2.03 -29.43 20.79
C LEU A 279 3.22 -28.74 21.46
N THR A 280 4.34 -29.44 21.57
CA THR A 280 5.57 -28.93 22.22
C THR A 280 6.64 -28.61 21.19
N PRO A 281 7.66 -27.78 21.51
CA PRO A 281 8.81 -27.57 20.65
C PRO A 281 9.48 -28.90 20.22
N LEU A 282 9.55 -29.88 21.13
CA LEU A 282 10.08 -31.20 20.81
C LEU A 282 9.30 -31.90 19.68
N TYR A 283 7.97 -31.79 19.68
CA TYR A 283 7.14 -32.35 18.60
C TYR A 283 7.48 -31.74 17.24
N TYR A 284 7.59 -30.40 17.16
CA TYR A 284 7.98 -29.74 15.91
C TYR A 284 9.38 -30.13 15.45
N ALA A 285 10.34 -30.29 16.37
CA ALA A 285 11.68 -30.76 16.05
C ALA A 285 11.69 -32.22 15.53
N GLN A 286 10.80 -33.08 16.02
CA GLN A 286 10.66 -34.46 15.53
C GLN A 286 10.07 -34.49 14.12
N VAL A 287 9.02 -33.70 13.87
CA VAL A 287 8.35 -33.65 12.56
C VAL A 287 9.20 -32.95 11.50
N SER A 288 10.07 -32.00 11.89
CA SER A 288 10.93 -31.28 10.93
C SER A 288 12.06 -32.14 10.35
N GLY A 289 12.43 -33.24 11.01
CA GLY A 289 13.50 -34.15 10.57
C GLY A 289 14.92 -33.60 10.76
N GLN A 290 15.10 -32.50 11.51
CA GLN A 290 16.42 -31.91 11.74
C GLN A 290 17.14 -32.58 12.92
N GLU A 291 17.90 -33.63 12.63
CA GLU A 291 18.51 -34.50 13.66
C GLU A 291 19.47 -33.75 14.60
N GLU A 292 20.21 -32.75 14.12
CA GLU A 292 21.06 -31.93 15.00
C GLU A 292 20.23 -31.12 15.99
N ILE A 293 19.14 -30.49 15.53
CA ILE A 293 18.23 -29.73 16.38
C ILE A 293 17.54 -30.66 17.38
N LEU A 294 17.08 -31.84 16.94
CA LEU A 294 16.48 -32.84 17.81
C LEU A 294 17.43 -33.26 18.92
N ARG A 295 18.71 -33.54 18.58
CA ARG A 295 19.77 -33.84 19.55
C ARG A 295 19.99 -32.69 20.54
N LEU A 296 20.02 -31.43 20.07
CA LEU A 296 20.15 -30.26 20.93
C LEU A 296 18.98 -30.12 21.92
N LEU A 297 17.74 -30.27 21.46
CA LEU A 297 16.56 -30.21 22.32
C LEU A 297 16.52 -31.36 23.34
N ARG A 298 16.80 -32.61 22.92
CA ARG A 298 16.87 -33.78 23.80
C ARG A 298 17.90 -33.60 24.91
N ARG A 299 19.12 -33.17 24.55
CA ARG A 299 20.18 -32.84 25.52
C ARG A 299 19.72 -31.78 26.52
N ARG A 300 18.99 -30.75 26.08
CA ARG A 300 18.50 -29.69 26.97
C ARG A 300 17.35 -30.15 27.88
N LEU A 301 16.52 -31.07 27.39
CA LEU A 301 15.40 -31.67 28.11
C LEU A 301 15.81 -32.83 29.02
N LYS A 302 17.05 -33.35 28.89
CA LYS A 302 17.59 -34.52 29.60
C LYS A 302 16.78 -35.79 29.30
N ILE A 303 16.48 -36.02 28.03
CA ILE A 303 15.80 -37.21 27.49
C ILE A 303 16.54 -37.77 26.28
#